data_AF-A0AAD8DYM8-F1
#
_entry.id   AF-A0AAD8DYM8-F1
#
_cell.length_a   1.000
_cell.length_b   1.000
_cell.length_c   1.000
_cell.angle_alpha   90.00
_cell.angle_beta   90.00
_cell.angle_gamma   90.00
#
_symmetry.space_group_name_H-M   'P 1'
#
loop_
_entity.id
_entity.type
_entity.pdbx_description
1 polymer ?
#
loop_
_entity_poly.entity_id
_entity_poly.type
_entity_poly.pdbx_seq_one_letter_code
_entity_poly.pdbx_strand_id
1 'polypeptide(L)'
;MDSASTWWSREQREFCVEQYYLNQGFCTTVRRLFCEKYKVVPCDMKLSCPTANRIRHWVAVHEGRQGQHTLRAEEEERRKQLNKLNGTQWGRKTGENRIVRTESIDMGELHQAIKWKQRDTKWSGPRPVNEKQKIEVPVVEEHPCWWYQRRDSVEEEVKPDKKQVLKEKFEGEVLELIEALDAHGHAARASAFDSLRAALQRRVVEDLLAKHRATLADHVSRALRRGKDGERKAAAAIAPLLAIQIGDEGMDQFVREVRPALIATATDFSASLDTRTECCSSLAVLCYLMDEDISETLEAMRMYETIFSGSYLKDDGSVRVSGAAVEEGALHAAALDGWALLFSLLSSNHALSLLNNQDPSFDKLGELLEAPSLEVRMAAGSALAIAYETATQDGNSNSLTAHVDALLPRLTELARDSNRFHAKRDRRVQRATFRHILKYFEDGEAPSTSVHIGRETAEWSSWSGGAAYAALATALGGALPVLAPHYPRLRAALQLSEEPPEVEAVPQDEPKKLKQDKPKKLQRHLQNRAASKARDFTRNQNRDKRSAVLAV
;
A
#
# COMPACT_ATOMS: atom_id res chain seq x y z
N MET A 1 -18.29 6.44 39.34
CA MET A 1 -17.50 5.20 39.53
C MET A 1 -17.02 4.76 38.15
N ASP A 2 -16.02 5.45 37.61
CA ASP A 2 -15.75 5.49 36.17
C ASP A 2 -14.24 5.41 35.94
N SER A 3 -13.76 4.36 35.28
CA SER A 3 -12.33 4.24 34.88
C SER A 3 -12.09 3.02 33.98
N ALA A 4 -12.20 3.16 32.66
CA ALA A 4 -11.51 2.31 31.68
C ALA A 4 -11.57 2.88 30.25
N SER A 5 -10.99 4.06 30.01
CA SER A 5 -10.71 4.50 28.63
C SER A 5 -9.38 5.26 28.53
N THR A 6 -8.77 5.23 27.35
CA THR A 6 -7.45 5.81 26.99
C THR A 6 -6.18 5.00 27.35
N TRP A 7 -5.97 3.89 26.64
CA TRP A 7 -4.62 3.36 26.36
C TRP A 7 -4.28 3.52 24.86
N TRP A 8 -3.76 4.69 24.47
CA TRP A 8 -3.24 4.93 23.13
C TRP A 8 -1.70 4.92 23.14
N SER A 9 -1.11 3.82 22.66
CA SER A 9 0.35 3.63 22.56
C SER A 9 0.93 4.16 21.25
N ARG A 10 2.24 4.42 21.28
CA ARG A 10 3.06 4.93 20.18
C ARG A 10 3.17 3.95 19.00
N GLU A 11 2.91 2.66 19.25
CA GLU A 11 3.05 1.55 18.31
C GLU A 11 2.13 1.66 17.07
N GLN A 12 0.90 2.16 17.19
CA GLN A 12 0.00 2.32 16.04
C GLN A 12 0.55 3.28 14.97
N ARG A 13 1.37 4.28 15.37
CA ARG A 13 1.99 5.21 14.40
C ARG A 13 3.21 4.62 13.71
N GLU A 14 3.90 3.69 14.35
CA GLU A 14 4.98 2.93 13.70
C GLU A 14 4.39 1.86 12.77
N PHE A 15 3.23 1.29 13.11
CA PHE A 15 2.48 0.35 12.27
C PHE A 15 1.96 0.97 10.96
N CYS A 16 1.32 2.15 10.98
CA CYS A 16 0.91 2.84 9.73
C CYS A 16 2.09 3.15 8.81
N VAL A 17 3.29 3.37 9.36
CA VAL A 17 4.51 3.62 8.57
C VAL A 17 5.13 2.32 8.07
N GLU A 18 5.15 1.25 8.86
CA GLU A 18 5.68 -0.06 8.40
C GLU A 18 4.75 -0.77 7.40
N GLN A 19 3.42 -0.64 7.52
CA GLN A 19 2.47 -1.11 6.49
C GLN A 19 2.67 -0.35 5.16
N TYR A 20 2.91 0.96 5.23
CA TYR A 20 3.27 1.77 4.05
C TYR A 20 4.60 1.31 3.40
N TYR A 21 5.53 0.73 4.15
CA TYR A 21 6.78 0.16 3.62
C TYR A 21 6.69 -1.33 3.22
N LEU A 22 5.70 -2.08 3.69
CA LEU A 22 5.47 -3.48 3.32
C LEU A 22 4.65 -3.61 2.03
N ASN A 23 3.61 -2.78 1.85
CA ASN A 23 2.80 -2.79 0.62
C ASN A 23 3.43 -2.01 -0.56
N GLN A 24 4.54 -1.31 -0.33
CA GLN A 24 5.34 -0.67 -1.37
C GLN A 24 6.54 -1.56 -1.69
N GLY A 25 6.45 -2.37 -2.77
CA GLY A 25 7.49 -3.31 -3.25
C GLY A 25 8.78 -2.66 -3.77
N PHE A 26 9.44 -1.82 -2.96
CA PHE A 26 10.60 -1.01 -3.30
C PHE A 26 11.93 -1.80 -3.23
N CYS A 27 12.12 -2.79 -4.12
CA CYS A 27 13.38 -3.56 -4.19
C CYS A 27 14.15 -3.41 -5.52
N THR A 28 13.56 -2.83 -6.57
CA THR A 28 14.20 -2.67 -7.89
C THR A 28 14.83 -1.28 -8.08
N THR A 29 14.11 -0.20 -7.78
CA THR A 29 14.55 1.19 -8.02
C THR A 29 15.79 1.59 -7.20
N VAL A 30 15.86 1.16 -5.93
CA VAL A 30 17.03 1.44 -5.05
C VAL A 30 18.28 0.74 -5.59
N ARG A 31 18.13 -0.46 -6.18
CA ARG A 31 19.25 -1.22 -6.76
C ARG A 31 19.82 -0.52 -8.00
N ARG A 32 18.96 0.08 -8.84
CA ARG A 32 19.36 0.90 -10.00
C ARG A 32 20.14 2.15 -9.58
N LEU A 33 19.59 2.92 -8.64
CA LEU A 33 20.22 4.14 -8.10
C LEU A 33 21.54 3.87 -7.35
N PHE A 34 21.69 2.69 -6.74
CA PHE A 34 22.94 2.28 -6.11
C PHE A 34 24.01 1.95 -7.16
N CYS A 35 23.67 1.23 -8.24
CA CYS A 35 24.62 0.93 -9.32
C CYS A 35 25.08 2.19 -10.08
N GLU A 36 24.18 3.13 -10.37
CA GLU A 36 24.55 4.41 -11.00
C GLU A 36 25.51 5.25 -10.13
N LYS A 37 25.29 5.27 -8.81
CA LYS A 37 26.11 6.07 -7.89
C LYS A 37 27.52 5.51 -7.66
N TYR A 38 27.74 4.21 -7.86
CA TYR A 38 29.02 3.54 -7.58
C TYR A 38 29.73 2.96 -8.81
N LYS A 39 29.21 3.15 -10.04
CA LYS A 39 29.80 2.63 -11.29
C LYS A 39 30.13 1.12 -11.26
N VAL A 40 29.28 0.32 -10.63
CA VAL A 40 29.45 -1.14 -10.61
C VAL A 40 28.76 -1.75 -11.82
N VAL A 41 29.54 -2.31 -12.74
CA VAL A 41 29.05 -3.00 -13.94
C VAL A 41 28.45 -4.37 -13.54
N PRO A 42 27.24 -4.72 -14.00
CA PRO A 42 26.76 -6.10 -13.94
C PRO A 42 27.40 -6.89 -15.09
N CYS A 43 28.24 -7.88 -14.78
CA CYS A 43 28.74 -8.82 -15.78
C CYS A 43 27.74 -9.96 -15.97
N ASP A 44 27.14 -10.05 -17.16
CA ASP A 44 26.52 -11.28 -17.65
C ASP A 44 27.60 -12.34 -17.93
N MET A 45 27.32 -13.60 -17.57
CA MET A 45 28.08 -14.72 -18.12
C MET A 45 27.28 -16.03 -18.11
N LYS A 46 26.88 -16.49 -19.31
CA LYS A 46 26.62 -17.90 -19.61
C LYS A 46 27.64 -18.34 -20.65
N LEU A 47 28.48 -19.33 -20.35
CA LEU A 47 28.78 -20.51 -21.18
C LEU A 47 29.96 -21.37 -20.65
N SER A 48 29.74 -22.69 -20.71
CA SER A 48 30.70 -23.82 -20.86
C SER A 48 31.91 -24.02 -19.93
N CYS A 49 31.98 -25.26 -19.40
CA CYS A 49 33.11 -26.06 -18.89
C CYS A 49 34.48 -25.87 -19.62
N PRO A 50 35.65 -26.26 -19.03
CA PRO A 50 35.82 -27.37 -18.07
C PRO A 50 36.88 -27.20 -16.95
N THR A 51 36.50 -27.33 -15.67
CA THR A 51 37.48 -27.69 -14.59
C THR A 51 36.81 -28.47 -13.44
N ALA A 52 36.07 -29.52 -13.77
CA ALA A 52 35.25 -30.31 -12.84
C ALA A 52 36.02 -31.20 -11.82
N ASN A 53 37.31 -30.95 -11.56
CA ASN A 53 38.19 -31.86 -10.80
C ASN A 53 39.02 -31.22 -9.66
N ARG A 54 38.72 -29.99 -9.21
CA ARG A 54 39.36 -29.40 -8.01
C ARG A 54 38.44 -29.14 -6.81
N ILE A 55 37.13 -29.22 -6.98
CA ILE A 55 36.16 -29.00 -5.88
C ILE A 55 35.82 -30.31 -5.14
N ARG A 56 35.97 -31.47 -5.80
CA ARG A 56 35.74 -32.80 -5.19
C ARG A 56 36.78 -33.25 -4.15
N HIS A 57 37.84 -32.48 -3.91
CA HIS A 57 38.89 -32.83 -2.94
C HIS A 57 38.89 -31.96 -1.67
N TRP A 58 38.06 -30.91 -1.60
CA TRP A 58 37.99 -30.03 -0.42
C TRP A 58 36.81 -30.34 0.51
N VAL A 59 35.75 -30.97 -0.03
CA VAL A 59 34.53 -31.34 0.71
C VAL A 59 34.67 -32.67 1.48
N ALA A 60 35.81 -33.36 1.37
CA ALA A 60 36.01 -34.72 1.90
C ALA A 60 36.99 -34.84 3.09
N VAL A 61 37.47 -33.73 3.67
CA VAL A 61 38.56 -33.75 4.69
C VAL A 61 38.21 -33.03 6.01
N HIS A 62 37.06 -32.35 6.11
CA HIS A 62 36.68 -31.60 7.34
C HIS A 62 35.31 -31.96 7.93
N GLU A 63 34.93 -33.23 7.89
CA GLU A 63 34.11 -33.81 8.97
C GLU A 63 35.03 -34.37 10.07
N GLY A 64 35.40 -33.50 11.02
CA GLY A 64 36.30 -33.85 12.13
C GLY A 64 36.14 -32.86 13.28
N ARG A 65 35.92 -33.38 14.50
CA ARG A 65 35.59 -32.57 15.69
C ARG A 65 36.80 -31.76 16.20
N GLN A 66 36.48 -30.69 16.94
CA GLN A 66 37.37 -29.77 17.67
C GLN A 66 38.03 -28.65 16.84
N GLY A 67 37.55 -27.40 17.01
CA GLY A 67 38.11 -26.22 16.33
C GLY A 67 37.53 -24.84 16.67
N GLN A 68 36.69 -24.70 17.71
CA GLN A 68 36.02 -23.42 18.02
C GLN A 68 36.69 -22.57 19.13
N HIS A 69 37.74 -23.07 19.78
CA HIS A 69 38.43 -22.35 20.87
C HIS A 69 39.65 -21.52 20.42
N THR A 70 40.22 -21.77 19.25
CA THR A 70 41.42 -21.06 18.74
C THR A 70 41.08 -19.75 18.05
N LEU A 71 40.07 -19.74 17.17
CA LEU A 71 39.65 -18.53 16.43
C LEU A 71 39.21 -17.37 17.34
N ARG A 72 38.66 -17.68 18.52
CA ARG A 72 38.25 -16.66 19.50
C ARG A 72 39.43 -15.99 20.21
N ALA A 73 40.57 -16.68 20.33
CA ALA A 73 41.78 -16.13 20.93
C ALA A 73 42.47 -15.13 19.98
N GLU A 74 42.62 -15.50 18.71
CA GLU A 74 43.24 -14.63 17.68
C GLU A 74 42.43 -13.34 17.45
N GLU A 75 41.10 -13.41 17.54
CA GLU A 75 40.22 -12.24 17.39
C GLU A 75 40.30 -11.29 18.61
N GLU A 76 40.50 -11.84 19.82
CA GLU A 76 40.73 -11.06 21.03
C GLU A 76 42.14 -10.43 21.08
N GLU A 77 43.14 -11.13 20.54
CA GLU A 77 44.52 -10.64 20.40
C GLU A 77 44.59 -9.48 19.39
N ARG A 78 43.89 -9.58 18.25
CA ARG A 78 43.71 -8.48 17.29
C ARG A 78 43.00 -7.28 17.93
N ARG A 79 42.00 -7.49 18.79
CA ARG A 79 41.35 -6.41 19.58
C ARG A 79 42.32 -5.75 20.57
N LYS A 80 43.18 -6.52 21.23
CA LYS A 80 44.21 -6.00 22.14
C LYS A 80 45.28 -5.18 21.41
N GLN A 81 45.62 -5.55 20.17
CA GLN A 81 46.50 -4.74 19.31
C GLN A 81 45.82 -3.45 18.82
N LEU A 82 44.56 -3.49 18.41
CA LEU A 82 43.82 -2.29 17.96
C LEU A 82 43.67 -1.25 19.09
N ASN A 83 43.42 -1.70 20.33
CA ASN A 83 43.34 -0.82 21.49
C ASN A 83 44.70 -0.27 21.95
N LYS A 84 45.84 -0.80 21.48
CA LYS A 84 47.18 -0.22 21.71
C LYS A 84 47.51 0.93 20.77
N LEU A 85 46.80 1.07 19.65
CA LEU A 85 47.07 2.10 18.63
C LEU A 85 46.30 3.42 18.85
N ASN A 86 45.18 3.39 19.57
CA ASN A 86 44.35 4.59 19.85
C ASN A 86 44.53 5.11 21.28
N GLY A 87 45.78 5.37 21.67
CA GLY A 87 46.13 5.85 23.01
C GLY A 87 45.89 7.34 23.23
N THR A 88 44.75 7.72 23.82
CA THR A 88 44.65 8.92 24.68
C THR A 88 43.86 8.60 25.95
N GLN A 89 44.53 8.71 27.11
CA GLN A 89 43.92 8.49 28.41
C GLN A 89 42.99 9.64 28.79
N TRP A 90 41.86 9.34 29.44
CA TRP A 90 41.36 10.16 30.56
C TRP A 90 40.93 9.24 31.70
N GLY A 91 41.45 9.51 32.90
CA GLY A 91 41.35 8.62 34.06
C GLY A 91 40.06 8.77 34.87
N ARG A 92 39.79 7.78 35.73
CA ARG A 92 38.74 7.89 36.76
C ARG A 92 39.12 8.97 37.77
N LYS A 93 38.15 9.82 38.14
CA LYS A 93 38.09 10.41 39.49
C LYS A 93 36.67 10.29 40.04
N THR A 94 36.61 9.74 41.25
CA THR A 94 35.49 9.80 42.18
C THR A 94 35.47 11.16 42.88
N GLY A 95 34.34 11.52 43.50
CA GLY A 95 34.29 12.56 44.53
C GLY A 95 33.59 13.85 44.11
N GLU A 96 32.45 14.04 44.74
CA GLU A 96 31.74 15.29 45.04
C GLU A 96 32.49 16.62 44.77
N ASN A 97 31.85 17.52 44.03
CA ASN A 97 31.68 18.89 44.53
C ASN A 97 30.48 19.61 43.89
N ARG A 98 29.70 20.26 44.75
CA ARG A 98 28.47 20.99 44.39
C ARG A 98 28.80 22.48 44.32
N ILE A 99 28.72 23.09 43.15
CA ILE A 99 28.64 24.55 43.02
C ILE A 99 27.39 24.90 42.22
N VAL A 100 26.45 25.56 42.89
CA VAL A 100 25.29 26.18 42.27
C VAL A 100 25.72 27.52 41.66
N ARG A 101 25.38 27.75 40.39
CA ARG A 101 25.14 29.11 39.89
C ARG A 101 23.80 29.15 39.17
N THR A 102 22.84 29.74 39.86
CA THR A 102 21.66 30.36 39.28
C THR A 102 22.09 31.66 38.62
N GLU A 103 21.77 31.85 37.34
CA GLU A 103 21.74 33.17 36.72
C GLU A 103 20.58 33.22 35.74
N SER A 104 19.61 34.06 36.06
CA SER A 104 18.45 34.39 35.23
C SER A 104 18.87 35.37 34.14
N ILE A 105 18.53 35.09 32.88
CA ILE A 105 18.66 36.07 31.80
C ILE A 105 17.28 36.62 31.47
N ASP A 106 17.14 37.93 31.65
CA ASP A 106 15.94 38.71 31.36
C ASP A 106 15.79 38.92 29.84
N MET A 107 14.55 38.88 29.34
CA MET A 107 14.22 39.02 27.92
C MET A 107 13.93 40.48 27.51
N GLY A 108 14.44 41.45 28.28
CA GLY A 108 14.22 42.89 28.06
C GLY A 108 15.12 43.56 27.01
N GLU A 109 16.38 43.12 26.84
CA GLU A 109 17.43 43.94 26.19
C GLU A 109 17.92 43.42 24.82
N LEU A 110 16.98 43.04 23.95
CA LEU A 110 17.28 42.76 22.52
C LEU A 110 16.48 43.63 21.54
N HIS A 111 15.92 44.75 22.05
CA HIS A 111 15.12 45.71 21.28
C HIS A 111 15.87 47.00 20.84
N GLN A 112 17.17 47.17 21.15
CA GLN A 112 17.92 48.40 20.86
C GLN A 112 19.30 48.20 20.22
N ALA A 113 19.41 47.29 19.25
CA ALA A 113 20.49 47.23 18.25
C ALA A 113 19.98 46.37 17.08
N ILE A 114 19.84 46.80 15.83
CA ILE A 114 20.49 47.86 15.05
C ILE A 114 19.45 48.52 14.13
N LYS A 115 19.46 49.85 13.99
CA LYS A 115 18.69 50.57 12.97
C LYS A 115 19.55 51.70 12.36
N TRP A 116 19.65 51.70 11.03
CA TRP A 116 20.21 52.74 10.14
C TRP A 116 21.73 52.91 10.01
N LYS A 117 22.19 52.71 8.76
CA LYS A 117 22.83 53.81 7.99
C LYS A 117 22.49 53.69 6.50
N GLN A 118 21.76 54.68 5.97
CA GLN A 118 21.62 54.96 4.54
C GLN A 118 22.55 56.12 4.16
N ARG A 119 23.08 56.10 2.92
CA ARG A 119 23.51 57.20 2.02
C ARG A 119 24.18 56.53 0.81
N ASP A 120 24.16 57.03 -0.42
CA ASP A 120 23.35 58.06 -1.09
C ASP A 120 23.64 57.93 -2.61
N THR A 121 22.63 57.91 -3.49
CA THR A 121 22.73 58.47 -4.87
C THR A 121 21.35 58.70 -5.48
N LYS A 122 21.04 59.98 -5.72
CA LYS A 122 20.07 60.56 -6.69
C LYS A 122 20.23 59.94 -8.10
N TRP A 123 19.31 60.03 -9.10
CA TRP A 123 18.04 60.75 -9.38
C TRP A 123 17.28 59.88 -10.45
N SER A 124 16.05 60.08 -10.95
CA SER A 124 14.95 61.07 -10.79
C SER A 124 13.60 60.41 -11.24
N GLY A 125 12.56 61.20 -11.56
CA GLY A 125 11.33 60.77 -12.28
C GLY A 125 11.29 61.23 -13.74
N PRO A 126 10.15 61.04 -14.45
CA PRO A 126 9.02 61.97 -14.28
C PRO A 126 7.77 61.40 -13.59
N ARG A 127 6.84 62.29 -13.22
CA ARG A 127 5.53 62.00 -12.57
C ARG A 127 4.36 62.22 -13.54
N PRO A 128 3.16 61.66 -13.25
CA PRO A 128 1.97 61.84 -14.08
C PRO A 128 1.32 63.21 -13.91
N VAL A 129 0.56 63.62 -14.92
CA VAL A 129 -0.38 64.75 -14.87
C VAL A 129 -1.80 64.18 -15.02
N ASN A 130 -2.68 64.53 -14.08
CA ASN A 130 -4.13 64.35 -14.21
C ASN A 130 -4.71 65.68 -14.66
N GLU A 131 -5.55 65.69 -15.71
CA GLU A 131 -6.45 66.82 -15.94
C GLU A 131 -7.76 66.37 -16.58
N LYS A 132 -8.87 66.87 -16.05
CA LYS A 132 -10.23 66.62 -16.58
C LYS A 132 -10.58 67.73 -17.56
N GLN A 133 -11.01 67.39 -18.78
CA GLN A 133 -11.82 68.30 -19.59
C GLN A 133 -13.01 67.54 -20.21
N LYS A 134 -14.15 68.23 -20.23
CA LYS A 134 -15.46 67.77 -20.72
C LYS A 134 -15.83 68.71 -21.87
N ILE A 135 -15.88 68.23 -23.11
CA ILE A 135 -16.41 68.98 -24.25
C ILE A 135 -17.31 68.05 -25.08
N GLU A 136 -18.45 68.60 -25.50
CA GLU A 136 -19.56 67.93 -26.18
C GLU A 136 -19.46 68.13 -27.70
N VAL A 137 -19.81 67.11 -28.49
CA VAL A 137 -20.18 67.21 -29.92
C VAL A 137 -21.11 66.03 -30.28
N PRO A 138 -21.96 66.11 -31.32
CA PRO A 138 -23.39 66.20 -31.07
C PRO A 138 -24.21 65.02 -31.61
N VAL A 139 -25.50 65.04 -31.29
CA VAL A 139 -26.52 64.22 -31.97
C VAL A 139 -26.67 64.69 -33.42
N VAL A 140 -26.59 63.76 -34.37
CA VAL A 140 -27.16 63.89 -35.73
C VAL A 140 -27.82 62.55 -36.08
N GLU A 141 -28.93 62.64 -36.80
CA GLU A 141 -29.96 61.61 -36.93
C GLU A 141 -29.65 60.51 -37.97
N GLU A 142 -30.10 59.30 -37.63
CA GLU A 142 -30.83 58.34 -38.46
C GLU A 142 -30.45 58.01 -39.92
N HIS A 143 -30.08 56.73 -40.08
CA HIS A 143 -30.60 55.81 -41.12
C HIS A 143 -30.04 55.99 -42.58
N PRO A 144 -30.34 55.06 -43.53
CA PRO A 144 -29.50 53.86 -43.66
C PRO A 144 -29.14 53.47 -45.12
N CYS A 145 -27.99 52.84 -45.39
CA CYS A 145 -27.91 51.66 -46.30
C CYS A 145 -26.50 51.09 -46.56
N TRP A 146 -26.44 49.75 -46.58
CA TRP A 146 -25.83 48.92 -47.62
C TRP A 146 -24.63 49.46 -48.42
N TRP A 147 -23.42 49.21 -47.91
CA TRP A 147 -22.34 48.72 -48.78
C TRP A 147 -21.44 47.75 -48.01
N TYR A 148 -21.50 46.49 -48.46
CA TYR A 148 -20.67 45.39 -47.96
C TYR A 148 -19.36 45.40 -48.75
N GLN A 149 -18.25 45.87 -48.16
CA GLN A 149 -16.94 45.53 -48.70
C GLN A 149 -15.78 45.62 -47.70
N ARG A 150 -15.14 44.46 -47.53
CA ARG A 150 -13.72 44.25 -47.22
C ARG A 150 -13.21 44.88 -45.92
N ARG A 151 -13.45 44.17 -44.82
CA ARG A 151 -12.57 44.21 -43.63
C ARG A 151 -11.72 42.95 -43.66
N ASP A 152 -10.43 43.09 -43.95
CA ASP A 152 -9.45 42.04 -43.68
C ASP A 152 -9.51 41.75 -42.18
N SER A 153 -10.12 40.63 -41.84
CA SER A 153 -10.36 40.21 -40.47
C SER A 153 -9.34 39.12 -40.20
N VAL A 154 -8.31 39.49 -39.44
CA VAL A 154 -7.26 38.57 -38.97
C VAL A 154 -7.93 37.29 -38.50
N GLU A 155 -7.51 36.15 -39.07
CA GLU A 155 -7.85 34.84 -38.51
C GLU A 155 -7.30 34.81 -37.08
N GLU A 156 -8.20 35.02 -36.11
CA GLU A 156 -7.86 34.91 -34.71
C GLU A 156 -7.67 33.42 -34.42
N GLU A 157 -6.45 32.93 -34.65
CA GLU A 157 -6.05 31.55 -34.35
C GLU A 157 -6.45 31.24 -32.91
N VAL A 158 -7.52 30.44 -32.77
CA VAL A 158 -7.99 29.92 -31.49
C VAL A 158 -6.90 29.00 -30.96
N LYS A 159 -5.98 29.57 -30.18
CA LYS A 159 -4.89 28.81 -29.56
C LYS A 159 -5.52 27.68 -28.76
N PRO A 160 -5.23 26.41 -29.10
CA PRO A 160 -5.90 25.29 -28.45
C PRO A 160 -5.61 25.34 -26.95
N ASP A 161 -6.63 25.09 -26.13
CA ASP A 161 -6.45 25.14 -24.68
C ASP A 161 -5.34 24.18 -24.28
N LYS A 162 -4.37 24.71 -23.52
CA LYS A 162 -3.20 23.96 -23.04
C LYS A 162 -3.62 22.70 -22.29
N LYS A 163 -4.83 22.63 -21.74
CA LYS A 163 -5.37 21.44 -21.06
C LYS A 163 -5.85 20.38 -22.02
N GLN A 164 -6.60 20.76 -23.05
CA GLN A 164 -6.99 19.86 -24.13
C GLN A 164 -5.73 19.28 -24.80
N VAL A 165 -4.74 20.12 -25.13
CA VAL A 165 -3.45 19.69 -25.68
C VAL A 165 -2.69 18.73 -24.73
N LEU A 166 -2.85 18.87 -23.42
CA LEU A 166 -2.25 17.95 -22.43
C LEU A 166 -3.05 16.65 -22.25
N LYS A 167 -4.39 16.67 -22.42
CA LYS A 167 -5.24 15.47 -22.45
C LYS A 167 -4.90 14.67 -23.71
N GLU A 168 -4.97 15.28 -24.88
CA GLU A 168 -4.67 14.66 -26.18
C GLU A 168 -3.26 14.06 -26.23
N LYS A 169 -2.24 14.74 -25.68
CA LYS A 169 -0.87 14.19 -25.59
C LYS A 169 -0.77 12.97 -24.67
N PHE A 170 -1.52 12.95 -23.58
CA PHE A 170 -1.53 11.80 -22.66
C PHE A 170 -2.34 10.63 -23.23
N GLU A 171 -3.43 10.91 -23.95
CA GLU A 171 -4.18 9.89 -24.69
C GLU A 171 -3.34 9.31 -25.84
N GLY A 172 -2.52 10.13 -26.51
CA GLY A 172 -1.50 9.66 -27.44
C GLY A 172 -0.46 8.74 -26.79
N GLU A 173 0.11 9.11 -25.63
CA GLU A 173 1.02 8.26 -24.84
C GLU A 173 0.35 6.92 -24.48
N VAL A 174 -0.94 6.93 -24.11
CA VAL A 174 -1.70 5.70 -23.80
C VAL A 174 -1.94 4.86 -25.06
N LEU A 175 -2.25 5.47 -26.21
CA LEU A 175 -2.40 4.75 -27.49
C LEU A 175 -1.11 4.08 -27.94
N GLU A 176 0.03 4.78 -27.89
CA GLU A 176 1.36 4.21 -28.19
C GLU A 176 1.66 3.00 -27.28
N LEU A 177 1.25 3.06 -26.00
CA LEU A 177 1.40 1.95 -25.05
C LEU A 177 0.46 0.78 -25.34
N ILE A 178 -0.75 1.02 -25.87
CA ILE A 178 -1.68 -0.03 -26.32
C ILE A 178 -1.13 -0.71 -27.59
N GLU A 179 -0.63 0.05 -28.57
CA GLU A 179 0.02 -0.51 -29.76
C GLU A 179 1.27 -1.34 -29.40
N ALA A 180 2.03 -0.92 -28.38
CA ALA A 180 3.16 -1.68 -27.86
C ALA A 180 2.78 -3.05 -27.23
N LEU A 181 1.50 -3.31 -26.96
CA LEU A 181 1.01 -4.64 -26.54
C LEU A 181 1.03 -5.68 -27.67
N ASP A 182 1.21 -5.29 -28.94
CA ASP A 182 1.44 -6.22 -30.06
C ASP A 182 2.92 -6.39 -30.43
N ALA A 183 3.84 -5.83 -29.64
CA ALA A 183 5.28 -5.99 -29.88
C ALA A 183 5.69 -7.47 -29.95
N HIS A 184 6.52 -7.84 -30.93
CA HIS A 184 6.91 -9.25 -31.15
C HIS A 184 7.55 -9.94 -29.93
N GLY A 185 8.33 -9.20 -29.12
CA GLY A 185 9.05 -9.74 -27.97
C GLY A 185 8.22 -9.77 -26.68
N HIS A 186 8.15 -10.92 -26.01
CA HIS A 186 7.50 -11.09 -24.69
C HIS A 186 7.92 -10.02 -23.66
N ALA A 187 9.22 -9.71 -23.58
CA ALA A 187 9.74 -8.71 -22.64
C ALA A 187 9.30 -7.27 -22.99
N ALA A 188 9.10 -6.96 -24.28
CA ALA A 188 8.58 -5.67 -24.70
C ALA A 188 7.11 -5.53 -24.31
N ARG A 189 6.28 -6.56 -24.54
CA ARG A 189 4.87 -6.57 -24.12
C ARG A 189 4.72 -6.49 -22.60
N ALA A 190 5.55 -7.20 -21.83
CA ALA A 190 5.58 -7.06 -20.37
C ALA A 190 5.88 -5.61 -19.94
N SER A 191 6.90 -4.98 -20.54
CA SER A 191 7.23 -3.57 -20.28
C SER A 191 6.14 -2.59 -20.73
N ALA A 192 5.37 -2.93 -21.77
CA ALA A 192 4.23 -2.14 -22.23
C ALA A 192 3.06 -2.22 -21.24
N PHE A 193 2.71 -3.42 -20.73
CA PHE A 193 1.73 -3.58 -19.65
C PHE A 193 2.13 -2.81 -18.37
N ASP A 194 3.39 -2.92 -17.91
CA ASP A 194 3.87 -2.18 -16.75
C ASP A 194 3.79 -0.66 -16.95
N SER A 195 4.13 -0.18 -18.15
CA SER A 195 4.09 1.25 -18.50
C SER A 195 2.65 1.76 -18.61
N LEU A 196 1.75 0.97 -19.21
CA LEU A 196 0.32 1.28 -19.28
C LEU A 196 -0.30 1.31 -17.88
N ARG A 197 0.00 0.34 -17.01
CA ARG A 197 -0.41 0.35 -15.60
C ARG A 197 0.06 1.62 -14.90
N ALA A 198 1.32 2.00 -15.10
CA ALA A 198 1.90 3.21 -14.52
C ALA A 198 1.33 4.52 -15.09
N ALA A 199 0.83 4.53 -16.33
CA ALA A 199 0.11 5.66 -16.92
C ALA A 199 -1.31 5.76 -16.34
N LEU A 200 -2.07 4.66 -16.36
CA LEU A 200 -3.44 4.56 -15.82
C LEU A 200 -3.53 4.84 -14.32
N GLN A 201 -2.44 4.65 -13.56
CA GLN A 201 -2.33 5.07 -12.16
C GLN A 201 -2.28 6.59 -11.95
N ARG A 202 -2.01 7.40 -12.98
CA ARG A 202 -1.82 8.86 -12.87
C ARG A 202 -3.05 9.67 -13.25
N ARG A 203 -3.87 9.17 -14.17
CA ARG A 203 -5.05 9.83 -14.74
C ARG A 203 -6.07 8.81 -15.24
N VAL A 204 -7.35 9.14 -15.12
CA VAL A 204 -8.46 8.43 -15.75
C VAL A 204 -8.49 8.74 -17.26
N VAL A 205 -8.70 7.72 -18.09
CA VAL A 205 -8.82 7.82 -19.57
C VAL A 205 -9.93 6.93 -20.13
N GLU A 206 -11.09 6.94 -19.47
CA GLU A 206 -12.24 6.08 -19.77
C GLU A 206 -12.75 6.20 -21.21
N ASP A 207 -12.95 7.44 -21.72
CA ASP A 207 -13.35 7.73 -23.10
C ASP A 207 -12.48 7.03 -24.17
N LEU A 208 -11.21 6.77 -23.83
CA LEU A 208 -10.24 6.14 -24.71
C LEU A 208 -10.29 4.62 -24.54
N LEU A 209 -10.23 4.12 -23.29
CA LEU A 209 -10.24 2.68 -23.01
C LEU A 209 -11.55 2.02 -23.45
N ALA A 210 -12.69 2.69 -23.32
CA ALA A 210 -13.98 2.20 -23.80
C ALA A 210 -13.98 1.88 -25.31
N LYS A 211 -13.26 2.67 -26.13
CA LYS A 211 -13.11 2.45 -27.58
C LYS A 211 -12.22 1.24 -27.90
N HIS A 212 -11.28 0.90 -27.03
CA HIS A 212 -10.32 -0.19 -27.20
C HIS A 212 -10.62 -1.41 -26.31
N ARG A 213 -11.78 -1.46 -25.63
CA ARG A 213 -12.12 -2.46 -24.60
C ARG A 213 -11.96 -3.92 -25.04
N ALA A 214 -12.40 -4.27 -26.25
CA ALA A 214 -12.26 -5.62 -26.79
C ALA A 214 -10.79 -5.98 -27.11
N THR A 215 -10.05 -5.03 -27.69
CA THR A 215 -8.61 -5.16 -27.96
C THR A 215 -7.83 -5.36 -26.65
N LEU A 216 -8.16 -4.60 -25.60
CA LEU A 216 -7.54 -4.72 -24.27
C LEU A 216 -7.85 -6.07 -23.61
N ALA A 217 -9.10 -6.56 -23.68
CA ALA A 217 -9.50 -7.87 -23.18
C ALA A 217 -8.75 -9.02 -23.88
N ASP A 218 -8.64 -8.96 -25.21
CA ASP A 218 -7.87 -9.90 -26.03
C ASP A 218 -6.37 -9.84 -25.71
N HIS A 219 -5.74 -8.66 -25.60
CA HIS A 219 -4.33 -8.56 -25.17
C HIS A 219 -4.10 -9.19 -23.79
N VAL A 220 -4.90 -8.85 -22.79
CA VAL A 220 -4.74 -9.38 -21.42
C VAL A 220 -4.98 -10.89 -21.39
N SER A 221 -6.07 -11.38 -21.98
CA SER A 221 -6.39 -12.82 -21.99
C SER A 221 -5.38 -13.65 -22.80
N ARG A 222 -4.86 -13.11 -23.92
CA ARG A 222 -3.78 -13.71 -24.72
C ARG A 222 -2.46 -13.75 -23.96
N ALA A 223 -2.08 -12.66 -23.31
CA ALA A 223 -0.86 -12.56 -22.51
C ALA A 223 -0.86 -13.54 -21.33
N LEU A 224 -1.99 -13.66 -20.62
CA LEU A 224 -2.17 -14.66 -19.56
C LEU A 224 -2.06 -16.09 -20.11
N ARG A 225 -2.83 -16.44 -21.14
CA ARG A 225 -2.86 -17.82 -21.68
C ARG A 225 -1.53 -18.23 -22.34
N ARG A 226 -0.92 -17.36 -23.15
CA ARG A 226 0.19 -17.71 -24.08
C ARG A 226 1.51 -16.97 -23.82
N GLY A 227 1.53 -15.99 -22.91
CA GLY A 227 2.73 -15.21 -22.60
C GLY A 227 3.77 -15.97 -21.78
N LYS A 228 4.91 -15.30 -21.52
CA LYS A 228 5.93 -15.76 -20.54
C LYS A 228 5.67 -15.17 -19.16
N ASP A 229 6.26 -15.73 -18.10
CA ASP A 229 5.94 -15.33 -16.71
C ASP A 229 5.91 -13.82 -16.43
N GLY A 230 6.91 -13.06 -16.89
CA GLY A 230 6.91 -11.60 -16.71
C GLY A 230 5.77 -10.88 -17.45
N GLU A 231 5.38 -11.38 -18.63
CA GLU A 231 4.26 -10.87 -19.42
C GLU A 231 2.91 -11.28 -18.80
N ARG A 232 2.77 -12.54 -18.38
CA ARG A 232 1.60 -13.05 -17.63
C ARG A 232 1.38 -12.26 -16.35
N LYS A 233 2.45 -12.02 -15.57
CA LYS A 233 2.41 -11.26 -14.32
C LYS A 233 1.99 -9.80 -14.56
N ALA A 234 2.59 -9.12 -15.53
CA ALA A 234 2.21 -7.74 -15.86
C ALA A 234 0.77 -7.63 -16.39
N ALA A 235 0.29 -8.59 -17.17
CA ALA A 235 -1.09 -8.67 -17.65
C ALA A 235 -2.10 -8.94 -16.53
N ALA A 236 -1.78 -9.80 -15.55
CA ALA A 236 -2.60 -9.99 -14.36
C ALA A 236 -2.69 -8.69 -13.55
N ALA A 237 -1.54 -8.10 -13.26
CA ALA A 237 -1.38 -6.93 -12.41
C ALA A 237 -2.13 -5.66 -12.89
N ILE A 238 -2.36 -5.53 -14.20
CA ILE A 238 -3.13 -4.42 -14.78
C ILE A 238 -4.64 -4.71 -14.89
N ALA A 239 -5.07 -5.97 -14.85
CA ALA A 239 -6.47 -6.35 -15.11
C ALA A 239 -7.49 -5.65 -14.20
N PRO A 240 -7.30 -5.50 -12.87
CA PRO A 240 -8.26 -4.78 -12.03
C PRO A 240 -8.34 -3.28 -12.35
N LEU A 241 -7.22 -2.68 -12.80
CA LEU A 241 -7.16 -1.27 -13.15
C LEU A 241 -7.86 -0.97 -14.48
N LEU A 242 -7.76 -1.89 -15.44
CA LEU A 242 -8.50 -1.83 -16.70
C LEU A 242 -9.99 -2.06 -16.49
N ALA A 243 -10.38 -3.05 -15.69
CA ALA A 243 -11.79 -3.37 -15.43
C ALA A 243 -12.56 -2.17 -14.85
N ILE A 244 -11.93 -1.40 -13.94
CA ILE A 244 -12.51 -0.16 -13.40
C ILE A 244 -12.58 0.94 -14.46
N GLN A 245 -11.53 1.15 -15.27
CA GLN A 245 -11.46 2.30 -16.20
C GLN A 245 -12.03 2.06 -17.60
N ILE A 246 -12.48 0.84 -17.94
CA ILE A 246 -13.12 0.54 -19.23
C ILE A 246 -14.57 1.06 -19.29
N GLY A 247 -15.16 1.39 -18.14
CA GLY A 247 -16.54 1.87 -18.00
C GLY A 247 -17.57 0.73 -17.96
N ASP A 248 -18.71 0.99 -17.33
CA ASP A 248 -19.71 -0.03 -16.99
C ASP A 248 -20.23 -0.80 -18.23
N GLU A 249 -20.45 -0.12 -19.35
CA GLU A 249 -20.92 -0.75 -20.61
C GLU A 249 -19.95 -1.81 -21.18
N GLY A 250 -18.68 -1.80 -20.79
CA GLY A 250 -17.63 -2.68 -21.29
C GLY A 250 -17.11 -3.70 -20.28
N MET A 251 -17.42 -3.48 -19.01
CA MET A 251 -16.87 -4.21 -17.86
C MET A 251 -17.16 -5.71 -17.94
N ASP A 252 -18.43 -6.10 -18.10
CA ASP A 252 -18.86 -7.51 -18.11
C ASP A 252 -18.13 -8.33 -19.18
N GLN A 253 -17.97 -7.79 -20.39
CA GLN A 253 -17.29 -8.48 -21.48
C GLN A 253 -15.79 -8.65 -21.18
N PHE A 254 -15.15 -7.61 -20.65
CA PHE A 254 -13.74 -7.67 -20.22
C PHE A 254 -13.55 -8.73 -19.14
N VAL A 255 -14.40 -8.75 -18.11
CA VAL A 255 -14.34 -9.72 -17.00
C VAL A 255 -14.58 -11.15 -17.52
N ARG A 256 -15.58 -11.37 -18.38
CA ARG A 256 -15.88 -12.69 -18.99
C ARG A 256 -14.70 -13.27 -19.78
N GLU A 257 -13.90 -12.44 -20.45
CA GLU A 257 -12.71 -12.90 -21.19
C GLU A 257 -11.48 -13.10 -20.29
N VAL A 258 -11.26 -12.20 -19.33
CA VAL A 258 -10.04 -12.15 -18.51
C VAL A 258 -10.11 -13.07 -17.29
N ARG A 259 -11.26 -13.18 -16.60
CA ARG A 259 -11.43 -14.03 -15.40
C ARG A 259 -11.03 -15.49 -15.66
N PRO A 260 -11.48 -16.18 -16.75
CA PRO A 260 -11.08 -17.56 -17.00
C PRO A 260 -9.60 -17.70 -17.42
N ALA A 261 -8.97 -16.61 -17.88
CA ALA A 261 -7.53 -16.59 -18.18
C ALA A 261 -6.69 -16.44 -16.89
N LEU A 262 -7.14 -15.63 -15.93
CA LEU A 262 -6.55 -15.53 -14.59
C LEU A 262 -6.65 -16.87 -13.85
N ILE A 263 -7.84 -17.48 -13.79
CA ILE A 263 -8.08 -18.80 -13.17
C ILE A 263 -7.16 -19.88 -13.75
N ALA A 264 -7.10 -19.98 -15.09
CA ALA A 264 -6.24 -20.94 -15.77
C ALA A 264 -4.74 -20.70 -15.49
N THR A 265 -4.32 -19.44 -15.30
CA THR A 265 -2.91 -19.12 -15.02
C THR A 265 -2.55 -19.33 -13.54
N ALA A 266 -3.48 -19.07 -12.61
CA ALA A 266 -3.28 -19.33 -11.18
C ALA A 266 -3.16 -20.84 -10.86
N THR A 267 -3.88 -21.68 -11.61
CA THR A 267 -3.88 -23.15 -11.47
C THR A 267 -2.84 -23.85 -12.36
N ASP A 268 -2.14 -23.13 -13.25
CA ASP A 268 -1.07 -23.66 -14.10
C ASP A 268 0.23 -23.89 -13.31
N PHE A 269 0.50 -25.14 -12.93
CA PHE A 269 1.75 -25.56 -12.26
C PHE A 269 3.02 -25.32 -13.10
N SER A 270 2.92 -25.02 -14.40
CA SER A 270 4.06 -24.63 -15.23
C SER A 270 4.37 -23.13 -15.19
N ALA A 271 3.46 -22.31 -14.66
CA ALA A 271 3.69 -20.90 -14.40
C ALA A 271 4.50 -20.68 -13.11
N SER A 272 5.30 -19.62 -13.05
CA SER A 272 6.07 -19.29 -11.84
C SER A 272 5.15 -18.94 -10.67
N LEU A 273 5.58 -19.23 -9.43
CA LEU A 273 4.83 -18.91 -8.22
C LEU A 273 4.50 -17.41 -8.12
N ASP A 274 5.43 -16.55 -8.54
CA ASP A 274 5.25 -15.10 -8.68
C ASP A 274 4.07 -14.74 -9.60
N THR A 275 3.98 -15.38 -10.76
CA THR A 275 2.89 -15.20 -11.74
C THR A 275 1.56 -15.66 -11.15
N ARG A 276 1.54 -16.86 -10.55
CA ARG A 276 0.34 -17.46 -9.95
C ARG A 276 -0.20 -16.61 -8.80
N THR A 277 0.70 -16.10 -7.95
CA THR A 277 0.37 -15.23 -6.80
C THR A 277 -0.26 -13.92 -7.27
N GLU A 278 0.32 -13.26 -8.27
CA GLU A 278 -0.26 -12.04 -8.85
C GLU A 278 -1.62 -12.31 -9.51
N CYS A 279 -1.79 -13.47 -10.17
CA CYS A 279 -3.08 -13.88 -10.72
C CYS A 279 -4.15 -14.05 -9.63
N CYS A 280 -3.82 -14.68 -8.49
CA CYS A 280 -4.73 -14.78 -7.35
C CYS A 280 -5.09 -13.40 -6.79
N SER A 281 -4.10 -12.54 -6.49
CA SER A 281 -4.37 -11.20 -5.94
C SER A 281 -5.19 -10.32 -6.89
N SER A 282 -4.92 -10.41 -8.20
CA SER A 282 -5.63 -9.62 -9.22
C SER A 282 -7.05 -10.14 -9.43
N LEU A 283 -7.25 -11.47 -9.47
CA LEU A 283 -8.56 -12.09 -9.57
C LEU A 283 -9.43 -11.78 -8.34
N ALA A 284 -8.84 -11.74 -7.13
CA ALA A 284 -9.57 -11.41 -5.91
C ALA A 284 -10.17 -10.00 -5.97
N VAL A 285 -9.40 -9.01 -6.40
CA VAL A 285 -9.88 -7.63 -6.57
C VAL A 285 -10.86 -7.52 -7.75
N LEU A 286 -10.63 -8.26 -8.84
CA LEU A 286 -11.55 -8.28 -9.98
C LEU A 286 -12.92 -8.83 -9.55
N CYS A 287 -12.97 -9.99 -8.92
CA CYS A 287 -14.21 -10.58 -8.42
C CYS A 287 -14.86 -9.68 -7.35
N TYR A 288 -14.10 -9.20 -6.37
CA TYR A 288 -14.64 -8.37 -5.27
C TYR A 288 -15.29 -7.06 -5.73
N LEU A 289 -14.78 -6.46 -6.81
CA LEU A 289 -15.34 -5.22 -7.35
C LEU A 289 -16.34 -5.42 -8.48
N MET A 290 -16.29 -6.52 -9.24
CA MET A 290 -17.02 -6.65 -10.51
C MET A 290 -18.09 -7.74 -10.50
N ASP A 291 -18.08 -8.66 -9.52
CA ASP A 291 -19.05 -9.76 -9.47
C ASP A 291 -20.34 -9.36 -8.77
N GLU A 292 -21.45 -9.46 -9.50
CA GLU A 292 -22.80 -9.30 -8.96
C GLU A 292 -23.54 -10.66 -8.80
N ASP A 293 -23.04 -11.73 -9.44
CA ASP A 293 -23.56 -13.10 -9.27
C ASP A 293 -22.76 -13.89 -8.23
N ILE A 294 -23.44 -14.27 -7.15
CA ILE A 294 -22.92 -15.11 -6.06
C ILE A 294 -22.40 -16.46 -6.56
N SER A 295 -22.91 -16.97 -7.68
CA SER A 295 -22.47 -18.23 -8.29
C SER A 295 -21.02 -18.14 -8.79
N GLU A 296 -20.69 -17.04 -9.49
CA GLU A 296 -19.33 -16.78 -9.98
C GLU A 296 -18.36 -16.52 -8.81
N THR A 297 -18.82 -15.84 -7.76
CA THR A 297 -18.08 -15.65 -6.50
C THR A 297 -17.72 -17.00 -5.85
N LEU A 298 -18.69 -17.90 -5.73
CA LEU A 298 -18.48 -19.24 -5.14
C LEU A 298 -17.57 -20.13 -6.01
N GLU A 299 -17.62 -20.02 -7.33
CA GLU A 299 -16.67 -20.71 -8.23
C GLU A 299 -15.23 -20.21 -8.03
N ALA A 300 -15.04 -18.89 -7.91
CA ALA A 300 -13.72 -18.31 -7.60
C ALA A 300 -13.21 -18.75 -6.21
N MET A 301 -14.09 -18.80 -5.20
CA MET A 301 -13.74 -19.31 -3.87
C MET A 301 -13.30 -20.78 -3.90
N ARG A 302 -14.03 -21.65 -4.59
CA ARG A 302 -13.65 -23.08 -4.76
C ARG A 302 -12.30 -23.21 -5.47
N MET A 303 -12.05 -22.39 -6.50
CA MET A 303 -10.77 -22.35 -7.19
C MET A 303 -9.62 -21.98 -6.24
N TYR A 304 -9.78 -20.97 -5.38
CA TYR A 304 -8.77 -20.64 -4.36
C TYR A 304 -8.50 -21.79 -3.40
N GLU A 305 -9.54 -22.53 -3.00
CA GLU A 305 -9.37 -23.70 -2.13
C GLU A 305 -8.51 -24.78 -2.78
N THR A 306 -8.66 -25.05 -4.08
CA THR A 306 -7.78 -26.00 -4.80
C THR A 306 -6.30 -25.61 -4.76
N ILE A 307 -6.00 -24.33 -4.48
CA ILE A 307 -4.63 -23.83 -4.30
C ILE A 307 -4.19 -23.96 -2.84
N PHE A 308 -4.88 -23.33 -1.88
CA PHE A 308 -4.40 -23.31 -0.48
C PHE A 308 -4.60 -24.63 0.29
N SER A 309 -5.44 -25.56 -0.21
CA SER A 309 -5.55 -26.93 0.33
C SER A 309 -4.23 -27.72 0.29
N GLY A 310 -3.25 -27.28 -0.52
CA GLY A 310 -1.88 -27.77 -0.46
C GLY A 310 -1.21 -27.59 0.92
N SER A 311 -1.67 -26.62 1.72
CA SER A 311 -1.24 -26.35 3.10
C SER A 311 -2.09 -26.99 4.20
N TYR A 312 -3.18 -27.72 3.87
CA TYR A 312 -3.92 -28.49 4.88
C TYR A 312 -3.04 -29.54 5.57
N LEU A 313 -3.43 -29.94 6.78
CA LEU A 313 -2.82 -31.09 7.45
C LEU A 313 -3.00 -32.36 6.60
N LYS A 314 -2.16 -33.36 6.85
CA LYS A 314 -2.38 -34.71 6.30
C LYS A 314 -3.44 -35.45 7.12
N ASP A 315 -3.90 -36.58 6.61
CA ASP A 315 -4.88 -37.46 7.27
C ASP A 315 -4.40 -38.02 8.63
N ASP A 316 -3.09 -37.97 8.90
CA ASP A 316 -2.47 -38.31 10.19
C ASP A 316 -2.39 -37.12 11.18
N GLY A 317 -2.98 -35.97 10.83
CA GLY A 317 -2.92 -34.73 11.60
C GLY A 317 -1.57 -34.00 11.53
N SER A 318 -0.59 -34.49 10.78
CA SER A 318 0.74 -33.87 10.71
C SER A 318 0.84 -32.76 9.66
N VAL A 319 1.63 -31.74 9.99
CA VAL A 319 1.95 -30.62 9.08
C VAL A 319 2.71 -31.12 7.85
N ARG A 320 2.31 -30.63 6.67
CA ARG A 320 3.01 -30.86 5.39
C ARG A 320 4.31 -30.05 5.31
N VAL A 321 5.37 -30.55 5.95
CA VAL A 321 6.72 -29.94 5.89
C VAL A 321 7.50 -30.50 4.69
N SER A 322 7.13 -30.09 3.48
CA SER A 322 7.93 -30.30 2.26
C SER A 322 8.58 -28.97 1.83
N GLY A 323 9.66 -29.03 1.04
CA GLY A 323 10.29 -27.82 0.49
C GLY A 323 9.30 -27.01 -0.36
N ALA A 324 8.54 -27.70 -1.22
CA ALA A 324 7.49 -27.11 -2.05
C ALA A 324 6.42 -26.39 -1.20
N ALA A 325 5.90 -27.00 -0.13
CA ALA A 325 4.88 -26.38 0.72
C ALA A 325 5.36 -25.13 1.48
N VAL A 326 6.67 -24.93 1.61
CA VAL A 326 7.27 -23.69 2.15
C VAL A 326 7.45 -22.64 1.04
N GLU A 327 7.90 -23.05 -0.15
CA GLU A 327 8.07 -22.16 -1.32
C GLU A 327 6.72 -21.64 -1.86
N GLU A 328 5.68 -22.48 -1.85
CA GLU A 328 4.31 -22.13 -2.27
C GLU A 328 3.55 -21.28 -1.23
N GLY A 329 4.13 -21.00 -0.06
CA GLY A 329 3.44 -20.31 1.04
C GLY A 329 2.87 -18.93 0.69
N ALA A 330 3.56 -18.17 -0.17
CA ALA A 330 3.06 -16.87 -0.65
C ALA A 330 1.84 -17.00 -1.58
N LEU A 331 1.83 -18.05 -2.42
CA LEU A 331 0.71 -18.36 -3.31
C LEU A 331 -0.51 -18.82 -2.50
N HIS A 332 -0.31 -19.72 -1.53
CA HIS A 332 -1.38 -20.21 -0.67
C HIS A 332 -1.95 -19.07 0.20
N ALA A 333 -1.12 -18.16 0.70
CA ALA A 333 -1.57 -16.97 1.41
C ALA A 333 -2.42 -16.06 0.51
N ALA A 334 -1.95 -15.72 -0.69
CA ALA A 334 -2.71 -14.88 -1.62
C ALA A 334 -4.04 -15.52 -2.09
N ALA A 335 -4.08 -16.85 -2.23
CA ALA A 335 -5.32 -17.57 -2.50
C ALA A 335 -6.29 -17.53 -1.31
N LEU A 336 -5.78 -17.67 -0.09
CA LEU A 336 -6.58 -17.65 1.14
C LEU A 336 -7.10 -16.24 1.48
N ASP A 337 -6.28 -15.20 1.28
CA ASP A 337 -6.71 -13.80 1.38
C ASP A 337 -7.78 -13.48 0.32
N GLY A 338 -7.62 -14.01 -0.91
CA GLY A 338 -8.62 -13.89 -1.98
C GLY A 338 -9.93 -14.60 -1.65
N TRP A 339 -9.87 -15.81 -1.10
CA TRP A 339 -11.04 -16.55 -0.60
C TRP A 339 -11.75 -15.78 0.51
N ALA A 340 -11.02 -15.24 1.48
CA ALA A 340 -11.60 -14.51 2.61
C ALA A 340 -12.24 -13.18 2.18
N LEU A 341 -11.63 -12.48 1.22
CA LEU A 341 -12.19 -11.27 0.63
C LEU A 341 -13.55 -11.55 -0.04
N LEU A 342 -13.65 -12.63 -0.83
CA LEU A 342 -14.90 -13.02 -1.47
C LEU A 342 -15.93 -13.59 -0.48
N PHE A 343 -15.49 -14.33 0.55
CA PHE A 343 -16.36 -14.77 1.64
C PHE A 343 -17.05 -13.59 2.34
N SER A 344 -16.38 -12.43 2.44
CA SER A 344 -16.96 -11.22 3.05
C SER A 344 -18.15 -10.61 2.31
N LEU A 345 -18.42 -11.03 1.05
CA LEU A 345 -19.59 -10.63 0.26
C LEU A 345 -20.84 -11.49 0.55
N LEU A 346 -20.69 -12.61 1.26
CA LEU A 346 -21.81 -13.52 1.56
C LEU A 346 -22.68 -12.96 2.68
N SER A 347 -24.00 -13.22 2.61
CA SER A 347 -24.89 -12.94 3.75
C SER A 347 -24.62 -13.90 4.91
N SER A 348 -24.84 -13.45 6.15
CA SER A 348 -24.51 -14.18 7.38
C SER A 348 -25.03 -15.62 7.40
N ASN A 349 -26.27 -15.83 6.95
CA ASN A 349 -26.89 -17.15 6.88
C ASN A 349 -26.27 -18.06 5.81
N HIS A 350 -25.82 -17.50 4.67
CA HIS A 350 -25.11 -18.26 3.64
C HIS A 350 -23.68 -18.58 4.08
N ALA A 351 -22.98 -17.62 4.68
CA ALA A 351 -21.66 -17.80 5.28
C ALA A 351 -21.64 -18.94 6.32
N LEU A 352 -22.59 -18.93 7.28
CA LEU A 352 -22.78 -20.03 8.23
C LEU A 352 -23.11 -21.37 7.55
N SER A 353 -23.98 -21.35 6.54
CA SER A 353 -24.34 -22.57 5.81
C SER A 353 -23.14 -23.16 5.06
N LEU A 354 -22.27 -22.32 4.49
CA LEU A 354 -21.06 -22.75 3.80
C LEU A 354 -20.08 -23.38 4.80
N LEU A 355 -19.73 -22.69 5.88
CA LEU A 355 -18.79 -23.19 6.91
C LEU A 355 -19.23 -24.51 7.57
N ASN A 356 -20.54 -24.78 7.62
CA ASN A 356 -21.10 -25.99 8.22
C ASN A 356 -21.26 -27.16 7.24
N ASN A 357 -21.36 -26.91 5.93
CA ASN A 357 -21.75 -27.93 4.93
C ASN A 357 -20.75 -28.09 3.76
N GLN A 358 -19.75 -27.23 3.63
CA GLN A 358 -18.76 -27.23 2.56
C GLN A 358 -17.38 -26.91 3.14
N ASP A 359 -16.32 -27.39 2.48
CA ASP A 359 -14.96 -26.97 2.81
C ASP A 359 -14.63 -25.59 2.18
N PRO A 360 -13.70 -24.82 2.77
CA PRO A 360 -13.09 -25.06 4.08
C PRO A 360 -14.08 -24.80 5.22
N SER A 361 -14.24 -25.78 6.11
CA SER A 361 -14.95 -25.54 7.37
C SER A 361 -14.16 -24.58 8.28
N PHE A 362 -14.79 -24.05 9.32
CA PHE A 362 -14.13 -23.15 10.26
C PHE A 362 -12.93 -23.82 10.97
N ASP A 363 -13.04 -25.11 11.31
CA ASP A 363 -11.92 -25.90 11.84
C ASP A 363 -10.80 -26.09 10.80
N LYS A 364 -11.16 -26.26 9.52
CA LYS A 364 -10.19 -26.41 8.42
C LYS A 364 -9.34 -25.15 8.20
N LEU A 365 -9.94 -23.97 8.40
CA LEU A 365 -9.22 -22.69 8.47
C LEU A 365 -8.33 -22.63 9.73
N GLY A 366 -8.78 -23.21 10.84
CA GLY A 366 -8.01 -23.41 12.07
C GLY A 366 -6.73 -24.22 11.87
N GLU A 367 -6.80 -25.33 11.14
CA GLU A 367 -5.64 -26.18 10.81
C GLU A 367 -4.51 -25.40 10.10
N LEU A 368 -4.84 -24.41 9.26
CA LEU A 368 -3.87 -23.60 8.53
C LEU A 368 -3.02 -22.70 9.46
N LEU A 369 -3.40 -22.52 10.72
CA LEU A 369 -2.56 -21.92 11.77
C LEU A 369 -1.35 -22.79 12.15
N GLU A 370 -1.25 -24.01 11.63
CA GLU A 370 -0.09 -24.89 11.76
C GLU A 370 0.82 -24.93 10.53
N ALA A 371 0.43 -24.26 9.44
CA ALA A 371 1.23 -24.19 8.21
C ALA A 371 2.67 -23.71 8.49
N PRO A 372 3.68 -24.23 7.77
CA PRO A 372 5.09 -23.89 8.05
C PRO A 372 5.45 -22.45 7.65
N SER A 373 4.87 -21.95 6.55
CA SER A 373 4.99 -20.54 6.11
C SER A 373 4.33 -19.59 7.11
N LEU A 374 4.96 -18.43 7.34
CA LEU A 374 4.37 -17.37 8.17
C LEU A 374 3.17 -16.73 7.48
N GLU A 375 3.29 -16.53 6.17
CA GLU A 375 2.33 -15.88 5.29
C GLU A 375 0.99 -16.63 5.35
N VAL A 376 1.02 -17.97 5.20
CA VAL A 376 -0.19 -18.80 5.31
C VAL A 376 -0.82 -18.71 6.70
N ARG A 377 -0.04 -18.74 7.79
CA ARG A 377 -0.59 -18.58 9.15
C ARG A 377 -1.25 -17.21 9.33
N MET A 378 -0.66 -16.14 8.80
CA MET A 378 -1.23 -14.78 8.89
C MET A 378 -2.52 -14.63 8.07
N ALA A 379 -2.54 -15.17 6.85
CA ALA A 379 -3.73 -15.21 6.00
C ALA A 379 -4.85 -16.03 6.66
N ALA A 380 -4.54 -17.22 7.20
CA ALA A 380 -5.50 -18.06 7.91
C ALA A 380 -6.10 -17.38 9.15
N GLY A 381 -5.27 -16.70 9.94
CA GLY A 381 -5.74 -15.92 11.08
C GLY A 381 -6.67 -14.75 10.70
N SER A 382 -6.42 -14.12 9.55
CA SER A 382 -7.29 -13.07 9.01
C SER A 382 -8.58 -13.66 8.41
N ALA A 383 -8.48 -14.78 7.69
CA ALA A 383 -9.60 -15.51 7.11
C ALA A 383 -10.56 -16.03 8.19
N LEU A 384 -10.05 -16.55 9.31
CA LEU A 384 -10.85 -16.92 10.49
C LEU A 384 -11.59 -15.71 11.07
N ALA A 385 -10.93 -14.57 11.20
CA ALA A 385 -11.53 -13.36 11.74
C ALA A 385 -12.64 -12.81 10.83
N ILE A 386 -12.43 -12.80 9.51
CA ILE A 386 -13.43 -12.42 8.51
C ILE A 386 -14.57 -13.44 8.45
N ALA A 387 -14.27 -14.74 8.45
CA ALA A 387 -15.29 -15.79 8.43
C ALA A 387 -16.20 -15.71 9.65
N TYR A 388 -15.64 -15.50 10.85
CA TYR A 388 -16.41 -15.26 12.07
C TYR A 388 -17.20 -13.94 11.99
N GLU A 389 -16.58 -12.84 11.55
CA GLU A 389 -17.25 -11.54 11.38
C GLU A 389 -18.48 -11.66 10.48
N THR A 390 -18.31 -12.14 9.26
CA THR A 390 -19.39 -12.31 8.26
C THR A 390 -20.46 -13.30 8.73
N ALA A 391 -20.08 -14.44 9.31
CA ALA A 391 -21.03 -15.44 9.79
C ALA A 391 -21.89 -14.96 10.98
N THR A 392 -21.40 -14.00 11.76
CA THR A 392 -22.04 -13.57 13.01
C THR A 392 -22.65 -12.16 12.98
N GLN A 393 -22.65 -11.46 11.85
CA GLN A 393 -23.23 -10.10 11.73
C GLN A 393 -24.70 -10.02 12.19
N ASP A 394 -25.49 -11.07 11.92
CA ASP A 394 -26.90 -11.17 12.33
C ASP A 394 -27.09 -11.51 13.84
N GLY A 395 -26.00 -11.62 14.61
CA GLY A 395 -26.01 -11.96 16.04
C GLY A 395 -26.02 -13.46 16.36
N ASN A 396 -25.91 -14.35 15.35
CA ASN A 396 -25.92 -15.81 15.54
C ASN A 396 -24.55 -16.39 15.89
N SER A 397 -23.90 -15.87 16.94
CA SER A 397 -22.55 -16.30 17.36
C SER A 397 -22.49 -17.73 17.91
N ASN A 398 -23.60 -18.23 18.47
CA ASN A 398 -23.66 -19.52 19.18
C ASN A 398 -23.16 -20.72 18.36
N SER A 399 -23.31 -20.71 17.02
CA SER A 399 -22.86 -21.81 16.16
C SER A 399 -21.32 -21.91 16.06
N LEU A 400 -20.60 -20.81 16.24
CA LEU A 400 -19.14 -20.77 16.07
C LEU A 400 -18.37 -20.65 17.39
N THR A 401 -19.03 -20.34 18.51
CA THR A 401 -18.38 -20.16 19.83
C THR A 401 -17.50 -21.35 20.22
N ALA A 402 -18.00 -22.58 20.11
CA ALA A 402 -17.24 -23.78 20.49
C ALA A 402 -15.98 -23.98 19.62
N HIS A 403 -16.02 -23.58 18.35
CA HIS A 403 -14.86 -23.61 17.47
C HIS A 403 -13.84 -22.52 17.84
N VAL A 404 -14.30 -21.30 18.17
CA VAL A 404 -13.44 -20.21 18.67
C VAL A 404 -12.73 -20.62 19.96
N ASP A 405 -13.45 -21.22 20.92
CA ASP A 405 -12.87 -21.72 22.19
C ASP A 405 -11.73 -22.73 21.95
N ALA A 406 -11.85 -23.59 20.93
CA ALA A 406 -10.82 -24.54 20.55
C ALA A 406 -9.58 -23.87 19.92
N LEU A 407 -9.74 -22.72 19.26
CA LEU A 407 -8.65 -21.97 18.62
C LEU A 407 -7.87 -21.06 19.59
N LEU A 408 -8.49 -20.57 20.66
CA LEU A 408 -7.87 -19.62 21.61
C LEU A 408 -6.49 -20.06 22.15
N PRO A 409 -6.25 -21.34 22.53
CA PRO A 409 -4.93 -21.80 22.96
C PRO A 409 -3.85 -21.64 21.87
N ARG A 410 -4.22 -21.90 20.60
CA ARG A 410 -3.31 -21.81 19.46
C ARG A 410 -3.01 -20.36 19.08
N LEU A 411 -4.03 -19.50 19.07
CA LEU A 411 -3.87 -18.05 18.88
C LEU A 411 -2.98 -17.44 19.96
N THR A 412 -3.15 -17.87 21.23
CA THR A 412 -2.30 -17.47 22.36
C THR A 412 -0.82 -17.84 22.14
N GLU A 413 -0.55 -19.05 21.65
CA GLU A 413 0.81 -19.49 21.32
C GLU A 413 1.45 -18.59 20.24
N LEU A 414 0.72 -18.34 19.15
CA LEU A 414 1.18 -17.56 18.00
C LEU A 414 1.38 -16.07 18.34
N ALA A 415 0.53 -15.50 19.20
CA ALA A 415 0.63 -14.13 19.73
C ALA A 415 1.84 -13.93 20.67
N ARG A 416 2.27 -15.01 21.35
CA ARG A 416 3.45 -15.02 22.23
C ARG A 416 4.76 -15.26 21.47
N ASP A 417 4.75 -16.18 20.50
CA ASP A 417 5.87 -16.69 19.70
C ASP A 417 7.25 -16.54 20.37
N SER A 418 7.57 -17.56 21.16
CA SER A 418 8.87 -17.71 21.82
C SER A 418 9.88 -18.52 20.99
N ASN A 419 9.52 -18.96 19.78
CA ASN A 419 10.33 -19.91 19.00
C ASN A 419 11.58 -19.22 18.43
N ARG A 420 12.74 -19.48 19.04
CA ARG A 420 14.02 -18.84 18.67
C ARG A 420 14.51 -19.19 17.26
N PHE A 421 13.98 -20.23 16.63
CA PHE A 421 14.39 -20.67 15.28
C PHE A 421 13.81 -19.83 14.13
N HIS A 422 12.68 -19.13 14.32
CA HIS A 422 12.17 -18.19 13.30
C HIS A 422 13.06 -16.93 13.16
N ALA A 423 12.92 -16.17 12.07
CA ALA A 423 13.66 -14.91 11.93
C ALA A 423 13.11 -13.84 12.89
N LYS A 424 13.96 -12.88 13.29
CA LYS A 424 13.58 -11.81 14.23
C LYS A 424 12.45 -10.92 13.68
N ARG A 425 12.46 -10.65 12.37
CA ARG A 425 11.41 -9.89 11.66
C ARG A 425 10.10 -10.68 11.71
N ASP A 426 10.16 -11.93 11.31
CA ASP A 426 9.01 -12.82 11.14
C ASP A 426 8.26 -13.00 12.48
N ARG A 427 8.99 -13.28 13.58
CA ARG A 427 8.42 -13.26 14.95
C ARG A 427 7.82 -11.91 15.37
N ARG A 428 8.32 -10.79 14.85
CA ARG A 428 7.79 -9.46 15.20
C ARG A 428 6.46 -9.24 14.48
N VAL A 429 6.37 -9.61 13.20
CA VAL A 429 5.14 -9.54 12.41
C VAL A 429 4.10 -10.51 12.95
N GLN A 430 4.44 -11.79 13.11
CA GLN A 430 3.52 -12.82 13.63
C GLN A 430 2.86 -12.38 14.93
N ARG A 431 3.65 -11.94 15.93
CA ARG A 431 3.11 -11.51 17.22
C ARG A 431 2.33 -10.21 17.16
N ALA A 432 2.61 -9.32 16.22
CA ALA A 432 1.77 -8.14 16.02
C ALA A 432 0.39 -8.57 15.50
N THR A 433 0.36 -9.33 14.40
CA THR A 433 -0.87 -9.83 13.76
C THR A 433 -1.71 -10.68 14.71
N PHE A 434 -1.12 -11.70 15.34
CA PHE A 434 -1.85 -12.63 16.21
C PHE A 434 -2.31 -12.01 17.54
N ARG A 435 -1.73 -10.90 18.00
CA ARG A 435 -2.31 -10.15 19.13
C ARG A 435 -3.60 -9.44 18.74
N HIS A 436 -3.69 -8.91 17.53
CA HIS A 436 -4.94 -8.30 17.04
C HIS A 436 -6.01 -9.36 16.81
N ILE A 437 -5.67 -10.52 16.24
CA ILE A 437 -6.59 -11.65 16.05
C ILE A 437 -7.06 -12.22 17.39
N LEU A 438 -6.14 -12.51 18.32
CA LEU A 438 -6.48 -13.02 19.65
C LEU A 438 -7.39 -12.04 20.40
N LYS A 439 -7.04 -10.75 20.43
CA LYS A 439 -7.86 -9.72 21.06
C LYS A 439 -9.27 -9.63 20.43
N TYR A 440 -9.39 -9.81 19.12
CA TYR A 440 -10.70 -9.83 18.47
C TYR A 440 -11.59 -10.99 18.97
N PHE A 441 -11.03 -12.19 19.11
CA PHE A 441 -11.78 -13.34 19.64
C PHE A 441 -12.00 -13.31 21.17
N GLU A 442 -11.15 -12.61 21.94
CA GLU A 442 -11.31 -12.44 23.39
C GLU A 442 -12.25 -11.28 23.78
N ASP A 443 -12.09 -10.10 23.16
CA ASP A 443 -12.77 -8.85 23.53
C ASP A 443 -13.93 -8.49 22.56
N GLY A 444 -14.04 -9.14 21.39
CA GLY A 444 -15.00 -8.78 20.33
C GLY A 444 -14.65 -7.52 19.53
N GLU A 445 -13.53 -6.85 19.83
CA GLU A 445 -13.14 -5.59 19.20
C GLU A 445 -12.20 -5.79 17.98
N ALA A 446 -12.72 -5.57 16.78
CA ALA A 446 -11.92 -5.53 15.55
C ALA A 446 -10.96 -4.31 15.51
N PRO A 447 -9.81 -4.40 14.82
CA PRO A 447 -8.81 -3.33 14.80
C PRO A 447 -9.23 -2.14 13.92
N SER A 448 -9.44 -0.97 14.52
CA SER A 448 -9.71 0.27 13.77
C SER A 448 -8.49 0.77 13.00
N THR A 449 -8.63 0.96 11.69
CA THR A 449 -7.58 1.47 10.79
C THR A 449 -8.10 2.67 10.00
N SER A 450 -7.37 3.80 10.05
CA SER A 450 -7.72 5.02 9.30
C SER A 450 -6.63 5.40 8.31
N VAL A 451 -6.96 5.60 7.02
CA VAL A 451 -6.02 5.95 5.94
C VAL A 451 -6.54 7.13 5.12
N HIS A 452 -5.64 8.03 4.74
CA HIS A 452 -5.98 9.17 3.87
C HIS A 452 -5.97 8.75 2.40
N ILE A 453 -7.11 8.87 1.72
CA ILE A 453 -7.26 8.59 0.29
C ILE A 453 -7.56 9.91 -0.42
N GLY A 454 -6.53 10.49 -1.04
CA GLY A 454 -6.64 11.76 -1.76
C GLY A 454 -6.94 12.94 -0.83
N ARG A 455 -8.21 13.37 -0.78
CA ARG A 455 -8.71 14.43 0.12
C ARG A 455 -9.47 13.89 1.33
N GLU A 456 -9.83 12.61 1.32
CA GLU A 456 -10.72 11.97 2.27
C GLU A 456 -9.91 11.10 3.26
N THR A 457 -10.55 10.68 4.35
CA THR A 457 -10.00 9.65 5.26
C THR A 457 -11.02 8.53 5.32
N ALA A 458 -10.63 7.36 4.82
CA ALA A 458 -11.37 6.12 5.04
C ALA A 458 -11.00 5.57 6.42
N GLU A 459 -11.97 5.01 7.13
CA GLU A 459 -11.80 4.37 8.43
C GLU A 459 -12.56 3.04 8.44
N TRP A 460 -11.85 1.95 8.69
CA TRP A 460 -12.40 0.61 8.79
C TRP A 460 -12.32 0.14 10.23
N SER A 461 -13.44 -0.30 10.79
CA SER A 461 -13.54 -0.95 12.10
C SER A 461 -13.96 -2.42 11.99
N SER A 462 -13.69 -3.05 10.83
CA SER A 462 -14.01 -4.45 10.53
C SER A 462 -12.83 -5.13 9.83
N TRP A 463 -12.71 -6.45 9.99
CA TRP A 463 -11.68 -7.26 9.33
C TRP A 463 -11.91 -7.31 7.81
N SER A 464 -13.16 -7.48 7.39
CA SER A 464 -13.61 -7.40 6.00
C SER A 464 -13.15 -6.10 5.31
N GLY A 465 -13.40 -4.94 5.94
CA GLY A 465 -13.02 -3.63 5.40
C GLY A 465 -11.51 -3.43 5.34
N GLY A 466 -10.79 -3.89 6.37
CA GLY A 466 -9.33 -3.88 6.39
C GLY A 466 -8.70 -4.73 5.28
N ALA A 467 -9.26 -5.92 5.02
CA ALA A 467 -8.81 -6.83 3.96
C ALA A 467 -9.14 -6.29 2.56
N ALA A 468 -10.35 -5.76 2.35
CA ALA A 468 -10.75 -5.09 1.11
C ALA A 468 -9.80 -3.93 0.79
N TYR A 469 -9.51 -3.06 1.76
CA TYR A 469 -8.53 -2.00 1.59
C TYR A 469 -7.12 -2.54 1.26
N ALA A 470 -6.65 -3.58 1.96
CA ALA A 470 -5.32 -4.15 1.70
C ALA A 470 -5.19 -4.70 0.27
N ALA A 471 -6.20 -5.42 -0.21
CA ALA A 471 -6.24 -5.95 -1.58
C ALA A 471 -6.30 -4.81 -2.62
N LEU A 472 -7.19 -3.83 -2.44
CA LEU A 472 -7.34 -2.66 -3.31
C LEU A 472 -6.07 -1.80 -3.36
N ALA A 473 -5.44 -1.55 -2.21
CA ALA A 473 -4.19 -0.80 -2.12
C ALA A 473 -3.02 -1.51 -2.80
N THR A 474 -3.02 -2.84 -2.80
CA THR A 474 -1.98 -3.64 -3.47
C THR A 474 -2.18 -3.67 -4.99
N ALA A 475 -3.42 -3.88 -5.46
CA ALA A 475 -3.73 -3.96 -6.89
C ALA A 475 -3.72 -2.58 -7.60
N LEU A 476 -4.32 -1.56 -6.99
CA LEU A 476 -4.51 -0.24 -7.60
C LEU A 476 -3.37 0.73 -7.23
N GLY A 477 -2.81 0.61 -6.02
CA GLY A 477 -1.68 1.40 -5.56
C GLY A 477 -1.92 2.90 -5.66
N GLY A 478 -1.07 3.59 -6.44
CA GLY A 478 -1.17 5.03 -6.68
C GLY A 478 -2.47 5.48 -7.38
N ALA A 479 -3.23 4.56 -7.98
CA ALA A 479 -4.50 4.88 -8.63
C ALA A 479 -5.63 5.21 -7.64
N LEU A 480 -5.62 4.68 -6.40
CA LEU A 480 -6.73 4.88 -5.45
C LEU A 480 -7.20 6.35 -5.33
N PRO A 481 -6.35 7.35 -5.04
CA PRO A 481 -6.76 8.75 -4.96
C PRO A 481 -7.15 9.38 -6.32
N VAL A 482 -6.83 8.75 -7.44
CA VAL A 482 -7.17 9.18 -8.80
C VAL A 482 -8.51 8.58 -9.24
N LEU A 483 -8.83 7.35 -8.83
CA LEU A 483 -10.04 6.62 -9.21
C LEU A 483 -11.23 6.88 -8.27
N ALA A 484 -10.99 6.96 -6.95
CA ALA A 484 -12.07 7.09 -5.96
C ALA A 484 -13.00 8.31 -6.16
N PRO A 485 -12.60 9.44 -6.78
CA PRO A 485 -13.56 10.52 -7.10
C PRO A 485 -14.49 10.21 -8.29
N HIS A 486 -14.16 9.22 -9.14
CA HIS A 486 -14.84 8.95 -10.41
C HIS A 486 -15.70 7.69 -10.39
N TYR A 487 -15.35 6.68 -9.58
CA TYR A 487 -15.99 5.36 -9.60
C TYR A 487 -16.75 5.08 -8.28
N PRO A 488 -18.09 5.22 -8.24
CA PRO A 488 -18.89 5.02 -7.03
C PRO A 488 -18.71 3.63 -6.40
N ARG A 489 -18.59 2.57 -7.22
CA ARG A 489 -18.37 1.20 -6.73
C ARG A 489 -17.05 1.07 -5.95
N LEU A 490 -16.00 1.78 -6.38
CA LEU A 490 -14.73 1.85 -5.64
C LEU A 490 -14.87 2.68 -4.34
N ARG A 491 -15.72 3.71 -4.30
CA ARG A 491 -16.01 4.48 -3.07
C ARG A 491 -16.69 3.60 -2.02
N ALA A 492 -17.71 2.85 -2.43
CA ALA A 492 -18.42 1.91 -1.57
C ALA A 492 -17.48 0.84 -1.01
N ALA A 493 -16.65 0.22 -1.87
CA ALA A 493 -15.63 -0.75 -1.48
C ALA A 493 -14.58 -0.20 -0.50
N LEU A 494 -14.28 1.11 -0.56
CA LEU A 494 -13.37 1.80 0.35
C LEU A 494 -14.06 2.36 1.61
N GLN A 495 -15.38 2.21 1.76
CA GLN A 495 -16.19 2.82 2.83
C GLN A 495 -16.03 4.36 2.91
N LEU A 496 -15.89 5.01 1.75
CA LEU A 496 -15.93 6.47 1.61
C LEU A 496 -17.37 6.98 1.55
N SER A 497 -17.59 8.29 1.66
CA SER A 497 -18.94 8.87 1.47
C SER A 497 -19.47 8.56 0.07
N GLU A 498 -20.77 8.37 -0.08
CA GLU A 498 -21.38 8.06 -1.39
C GLU A 498 -21.04 9.14 -2.42
N GLU A 499 -21.36 10.39 -2.10
CA GLU A 499 -20.89 11.55 -2.87
C GLU A 499 -19.40 11.83 -2.62
N PRO A 500 -18.59 12.04 -3.66
CA PRO A 500 -17.25 12.61 -3.49
C PRO A 500 -17.37 14.00 -2.88
N PRO A 501 -16.50 14.39 -1.92
CA PRO A 501 -16.58 15.67 -1.25
C PRO A 501 -16.57 16.79 -2.29
N GLU A 502 -17.63 17.61 -2.30
CA GLU A 502 -17.94 18.59 -3.35
C GLU A 502 -16.65 19.13 -3.96
N VAL A 503 -16.37 18.71 -5.19
CA VAL A 503 -15.09 19.02 -5.82
C VAL A 503 -15.02 20.52 -6.18
N GLU A 504 -16.03 21.33 -5.81
CA GLU A 504 -16.52 22.54 -6.51
C GLU A 504 -16.81 22.27 -8.00
N ALA A 505 -16.83 20.98 -8.39
CA ALA A 505 -16.42 20.53 -9.72
C ALA A 505 -15.29 21.42 -10.27
N VAL A 506 -14.19 21.62 -9.51
CA VAL A 506 -13.01 22.42 -9.91
C VAL A 506 -12.75 22.04 -11.35
N PRO A 507 -13.08 22.92 -12.31
CA PRO A 507 -12.85 22.59 -13.68
C PRO A 507 -11.34 22.41 -13.81
N GLN A 508 -10.87 21.69 -14.83
CA GLN A 508 -9.42 21.60 -15.05
C GLN A 508 -8.80 23.01 -15.33
N ASP A 509 -9.64 24.05 -15.36
CA ASP A 509 -9.46 25.44 -15.78
C ASP A 509 -8.66 26.36 -14.85
N GLU A 510 -8.39 26.02 -13.58
CA GLU A 510 -7.71 26.92 -12.61
C GLU A 510 -6.17 26.72 -12.45
N PRO A 511 -5.31 27.71 -12.77
CA PRO A 511 -3.87 27.64 -12.51
C PRO A 511 -3.52 27.98 -11.05
N LYS A 512 -3.52 26.97 -10.17
CA LYS A 512 -2.89 26.99 -8.82
C LYS A 512 -3.17 28.26 -7.98
N LYS A 513 -4.43 28.72 -7.89
CA LYS A 513 -4.79 29.79 -6.95
C LYS A 513 -5.92 29.51 -5.97
N LEU A 514 -6.62 28.37 -6.06
CA LEU A 514 -7.41 27.88 -4.94
C LEU A 514 -6.49 27.37 -3.81
N LYS A 515 -6.05 28.30 -2.96
CA LYS A 515 -5.57 27.97 -1.62
C LYS A 515 -6.78 27.41 -0.86
N GLN A 516 -6.88 26.08 -0.83
CA GLN A 516 -7.70 25.37 0.16
C GLN A 516 -7.57 26.04 1.53
N ASP A 517 -8.65 26.03 2.30
CA ASP A 517 -8.64 26.29 3.75
C ASP A 517 -7.94 25.14 4.52
N LYS A 518 -6.72 24.84 4.11
CA LYS A 518 -5.70 24.29 5.00
C LYS A 518 -5.67 25.24 6.20
N PRO A 519 -6.04 24.77 7.42
CA PRO A 519 -6.13 25.63 8.58
C PRO A 519 -4.85 26.44 8.67
N LYS A 520 -4.98 27.78 8.56
CA LYS A 520 -3.87 28.74 8.37
C LYS A 520 -2.71 28.30 9.25
N LYS A 521 -1.45 28.32 8.80
CA LYS A 521 -0.29 27.69 9.52
C LYS A 521 -0.33 27.82 11.05
N LEU A 522 -0.76 28.99 11.54
CA LEU A 522 -1.12 29.26 12.94
C LEU A 522 -2.20 28.32 13.54
N GLN A 523 -3.40 28.22 12.96
CA GLN A 523 -4.49 27.32 13.38
C GLN A 523 -4.04 25.85 13.45
N ARG A 524 -3.33 25.31 12.43
CA ARG A 524 -2.76 23.95 12.51
C ARG A 524 -1.75 23.83 13.67
N HIS A 525 -0.92 24.85 13.89
CA HIS A 525 0.01 24.88 15.02
C HIS A 525 -0.72 24.94 16.37
N LEU A 526 -1.79 25.74 16.49
CA LEU A 526 -2.62 25.86 17.70
C LEU A 526 -3.39 24.57 17.99
N GLN A 527 -3.99 23.93 16.99
CA GLN A 527 -4.64 22.61 17.10
C GLN A 527 -3.63 21.56 17.57
N ASN A 528 -2.46 21.47 16.94
CA ASN A 528 -1.39 20.55 17.36
C ASN A 528 -0.88 20.84 18.77
N ARG A 529 -0.77 22.12 19.17
CA ARG A 529 -0.35 22.54 20.51
C ARG A 529 -1.40 22.22 21.57
N ALA A 530 -2.68 22.43 21.27
CA ALA A 530 -3.79 22.04 22.13
C ALA A 530 -3.84 20.52 22.31
N ALA A 531 -3.77 19.75 21.21
CA ALA A 531 -3.71 18.29 21.24
C ALA A 531 -2.44 17.75 21.91
N SER A 532 -1.30 18.47 21.89
CA SER A 532 -0.14 18.12 22.72
C SER A 532 -0.42 18.38 24.20
N LYS A 533 -0.88 19.58 24.56
CA LYS A 533 -1.17 19.95 25.95
C LYS A 533 -2.20 19.02 26.60
N ALA A 534 -3.24 18.63 25.86
CA ALA A 534 -4.24 17.66 26.31
C ALA A 534 -3.62 16.28 26.56
N ARG A 535 -2.79 15.75 25.63
CA ARG A 535 -2.06 14.49 25.81
C ARG A 535 -1.05 14.55 26.96
N ASP A 536 -0.37 15.68 27.16
CA ASP A 536 0.57 15.86 28.28
C ASP A 536 -0.19 15.88 29.61
N PHE A 537 -1.35 16.53 29.68
CA PHE A 537 -2.21 16.53 30.87
C PHE A 537 -2.71 15.13 31.25
N THR A 538 -3.29 14.37 30.30
CA THR A 538 -3.77 13.00 30.57
C THR A 538 -2.64 12.02 30.87
N ARG A 539 -1.47 12.18 30.22
CA ARG A 539 -0.29 11.34 30.50
C ARG A 539 0.38 11.69 31.83
N ASN A 540 0.35 12.95 32.29
CA ASN A 540 0.94 13.33 33.58
C ASN A 540 0.27 12.59 34.74
N GLN A 541 -1.05 12.41 34.73
CA GLN A 541 -1.78 11.60 35.73
C GLN A 541 -1.26 10.15 35.85
N ASN A 542 -0.65 9.64 34.78
CA ASN A 542 -0.18 8.25 34.69
C ASN A 542 1.35 8.11 34.67
N ARG A 543 2.11 9.21 34.61
CA ARG A 543 3.59 9.20 34.52
C ARG A 543 4.23 8.70 35.80
N ASP A 544 3.66 9.06 36.95
CA ASP A 544 4.22 8.75 38.26
C ASP A 544 3.87 7.34 38.77
N LYS A 545 3.15 6.52 37.98
CA LYS A 545 2.83 5.11 38.32
C LYS A 545 4.05 4.19 38.53
N ARG A 546 5.25 4.65 38.21
CA ARG A 546 6.54 3.95 38.45
C ARG A 546 7.56 4.84 39.15
N SER A 547 7.16 5.98 39.72
CA SER A 547 8.08 6.80 40.51
C SER A 547 8.29 6.12 41.86
N ALA A 548 9.56 5.98 42.27
CA ALA A 548 9.92 5.48 43.59
C ALA A 548 9.76 6.61 44.62
N VAL A 549 8.52 7.05 44.84
CA VAL A 549 8.22 7.94 45.97
C VAL A 549 8.39 7.12 47.23
N LEU A 550 9.43 7.43 47.99
CA LEU A 550 9.59 6.91 49.34
C LEU A 550 8.40 7.42 50.16
N ALA A 551 7.53 6.51 50.60
CA ALA A 551 6.55 6.80 51.62
C ALA A 551 7.32 7.03 52.93
N VAL A 552 7.31 8.28 53.41
CA VAL A 552 7.89 8.75 54.67
C VAL A 552 6.78 8.84 55.71
#